data_AF-K1PQT5-F1
#
_entry.id   AF-K1PQT5-F1
#
_cell.length_a   1.000
_cell.length_b   1.000
_cell.length_c   1.000
_cell.angle_alpha   90.00
_cell.angle_beta   90.00
_cell.angle_gamma   90.00
#
_symmetry.space_group_name_H-M   'P 1'
#
loop_
_entity.id
_entity.type
_entity.pdbx_description
1 polymer ?
#
loop_
_entity_poly.entity_id
_entity_poly.type
_entity_poly.pdbx_seq_one_letter_code
_entity_poly.pdbx_strand_id
1 'polypeptide(L)'
;MGSLDVTSGVVGLPRRSENDHPDVSENLHTENPRSDKNKNKFLLIMEKVNMVFLIVLVCYLSWTIPATFASSNEWSPWNPCSVTCGMGQQERSRDCGSACREMETQACYGKPCYDDGIRKKKKFSWEYQNIIPDSTLRPKDFINPEKDVCKRWMSCNKDTIASYLKRAALPSCPCLYPLHLNYNPKVWDPQTKQHFNWLEVDLKSEGLYAYKPSAKFCIRSKLYKGVQTLASQMCCYDNEFKLITRGKGAGTPNLISPEMSPELHHKLDINPWIICKGDWSRYNQILPPDNGQNCSTNPDDNVILQQRIDSENY
;
A
#
# COMPACT_ATOMS: atom_id res chain seq x y z
N MET A 1 -87.92 28.53 8.35
CA MET A 1 -86.71 28.51 9.21
C MET A 1 -85.71 29.43 8.52
N GLY A 2 -85.02 30.40 9.13
CA GLY A 2 -84.70 30.65 10.56
C GLY A 2 -83.16 30.69 10.68
N SER A 3 -82.50 31.86 10.66
CA SER A 3 -82.15 32.71 11.84
C SER A 3 -80.99 32.15 12.69
N LEU A 4 -80.00 32.89 13.20
CA LEU A 4 -79.40 34.23 12.90
C LEU A 4 -78.05 34.34 13.70
N ASP A 5 -77.26 35.41 13.53
CA ASP A 5 -75.92 35.64 14.14
C ASP A 5 -75.88 35.89 15.67
N VAL A 6 -74.66 35.97 16.27
CA VAL A 6 -74.10 37.19 16.98
C VAL A 6 -72.89 36.92 17.94
N THR A 7 -71.67 37.36 17.55
CA THR A 7 -70.48 37.85 18.35
C THR A 7 -69.80 36.93 19.43
N SER A 8 -68.58 37.15 19.97
CA SER A 8 -67.51 38.20 19.92
C SER A 8 -66.11 37.50 20.16
N GLY A 9 -64.92 38.06 20.49
CA GLY A 9 -64.34 39.39 20.84
C GLY A 9 -63.29 39.28 22.00
N VAL A 10 -62.27 40.13 22.24
CA VAL A 10 -61.62 41.23 21.46
C VAL A 10 -60.27 41.71 22.14
N VAL A 11 -59.23 42.08 21.35
CA VAL A 11 -58.03 42.99 21.58
C VAL A 11 -57.16 42.95 22.88
N GLY A 12 -55.81 43.01 22.76
CA GLY A 12 -54.89 43.53 23.83
C GLY A 12 -53.35 43.32 23.66
N LEU A 13 -52.53 44.38 23.79
CA LEU A 13 -51.03 44.49 23.73
C LEU A 13 -50.60 45.84 24.40
N PRO A 14 -49.30 46.26 24.60
CA PRO A 14 -47.96 45.60 24.68
C PRO A 14 -46.99 46.18 25.79
N ARG A 15 -45.67 45.86 25.70
CA ARG A 15 -44.43 46.62 26.16
C ARG A 15 -43.85 46.53 27.60
N ARG A 16 -42.65 45.92 27.67
CA ARG A 16 -41.28 46.49 27.96
C ARG A 16 -41.00 47.34 29.23
N SER A 17 -39.98 46.93 29.99
CA SER A 17 -39.23 47.71 31.02
C SER A 17 -37.79 47.17 31.22
N GLU A 18 -36.91 47.93 31.89
CA GLU A 18 -35.46 47.68 32.07
C GLU A 18 -34.91 48.28 33.43
N ASN A 19 -33.67 47.95 33.89
CA ASN A 19 -32.87 48.42 35.09
C ASN A 19 -33.20 47.79 36.49
N ASP A 20 -32.35 47.73 37.56
CA ASP A 20 -31.17 48.52 38.05
C ASP A 20 -30.11 47.70 38.91
N HIS A 21 -29.04 48.36 39.43
CA HIS A 21 -27.90 47.84 40.27
C HIS A 21 -27.87 48.55 41.68
N PRO A 22 -26.88 48.45 42.64
CA PRO A 22 -25.56 47.77 42.72
C PRO A 22 -25.51 46.55 43.72
N ASP A 23 -24.76 46.36 44.85
CA ASP A 23 -23.70 47.08 45.62
C ASP A 23 -22.76 46.17 46.51
N VAL A 24 -22.21 46.64 47.66
CA VAL A 24 -20.82 46.35 48.15
C VAL A 24 -20.62 46.25 49.70
N SER A 25 -19.43 45.76 50.17
CA SER A 25 -18.80 45.86 51.54
C SER A 25 -19.31 44.94 52.69
N GLU A 26 -18.59 44.61 53.79
CA GLU A 26 -17.15 44.65 54.19
C GLU A 26 -16.87 43.81 55.49
N ASN A 27 -15.61 43.35 55.69
CA ASN A 27 -14.93 43.10 57.00
C ASN A 27 -15.50 42.03 57.99
N LEU A 28 -14.86 41.61 59.11
CA LEU A 28 -13.64 42.02 59.86
C LEU A 28 -13.04 40.85 60.74
N HIS A 29 -11.70 40.84 60.97
CA HIS A 29 -10.96 40.23 62.13
C HIS A 29 -10.99 38.67 62.35
N THR A 30 -10.13 38.03 63.16
CA THR A 30 -9.10 38.48 64.15
C THR A 30 -7.86 37.53 64.26
N GLU A 31 -6.76 38.06 64.86
CA GLU A 31 -5.75 37.37 65.70
C GLU A 31 -4.68 36.37 65.17
N ASN A 32 -3.55 36.33 65.90
CA ASN A 32 -2.36 35.48 65.73
C ASN A 32 -1.53 35.52 67.03
N PRO A 33 -1.22 34.37 67.66
CA PRO A 33 0.19 34.14 67.99
C PRO A 33 0.65 32.66 67.87
N ARG A 34 1.35 32.37 66.77
CA ARG A 34 2.57 31.52 66.71
C ARG A 34 2.74 30.43 67.82
N SER A 35 2.28 29.20 67.58
CA SER A 35 2.86 28.00 68.22
C SER A 35 2.61 26.69 67.45
N ASP A 36 3.36 26.42 66.37
CA ASP A 36 3.64 25.04 65.92
C ASP A 36 4.80 24.97 64.90
N LYS A 37 6.06 24.95 65.37
CA LYS A 37 7.24 24.94 64.47
C LYS A 37 7.85 23.57 64.17
N ASN A 38 7.31 22.47 64.72
CA ASN A 38 7.93 21.14 64.64
C ASN A 38 7.10 20.03 63.97
N LYS A 39 5.78 20.15 63.81
CA LYS A 39 4.96 19.04 63.27
C LYS A 39 5.22 18.74 61.78
N ASN A 40 5.46 19.75 60.96
CA ASN A 40 5.59 19.58 59.50
C ASN A 40 6.94 19.00 59.03
N LYS A 41 7.92 18.74 59.91
CA LYS A 41 9.20 18.12 59.52
C LYS A 41 9.19 16.59 59.60
N PHE A 42 8.26 15.99 60.33
CA PHE A 42 8.19 14.53 60.48
C PHE A 42 7.51 13.85 59.28
N LEU A 43 6.47 14.48 58.73
CA LEU A 43 5.68 13.92 57.62
C LEU A 43 6.49 13.79 56.32
N LEU A 44 7.35 14.77 56.02
CA LEU A 44 8.23 14.81 54.85
C LEU A 44 9.39 13.78 54.86
N ILE A 45 9.60 13.07 55.98
CA ILE A 45 10.60 12.01 56.08
C ILE A 45 10.00 10.66 55.68
N MET A 46 8.76 10.37 56.10
CA MET A 46 8.13 9.06 55.87
C MET A 46 7.85 8.75 54.39
N GLU A 47 7.49 9.74 53.57
CA GLU A 47 7.27 9.52 52.13
C GLU A 47 8.56 9.14 51.37
N LYS A 48 9.72 9.66 51.80
CA LYS A 48 10.99 9.40 51.10
C LYS A 48 11.64 8.08 51.49
N VAL A 49 11.41 7.57 52.70
CA VAL A 49 11.89 6.25 53.12
C VAL A 49 11.28 5.14 52.25
N ASN A 50 9.99 5.25 51.92
CA ASN A 50 9.27 4.21 51.18
C ASN A 50 9.77 4.01 49.74
N MET A 51 10.12 5.11 49.04
CA MET A 51 10.71 5.06 47.70
C MET A 51 12.10 4.40 47.70
N VAL A 52 12.95 4.72 48.68
CA VAL A 52 14.29 4.10 48.78
C VAL A 52 14.19 2.60 49.09
N PHE A 53 13.29 2.21 49.99
CA PHE A 53 13.04 0.78 50.27
C PHE A 53 12.53 0.02 49.05
N LEU A 54 11.60 0.59 48.27
CA LEU A 54 11.13 -0.04 47.03
C LEU A 54 12.24 -0.21 45.99
N ILE A 55 13.09 0.80 45.78
CA ILE A 55 14.23 0.70 44.85
C ILE A 55 15.20 -0.38 45.31
N VAL A 56 15.54 -0.43 46.61
CA VAL A 56 16.44 -1.46 47.15
C VAL A 56 15.83 -2.87 47.05
N LEU A 57 14.53 -3.04 47.33
CA LEU A 57 13.85 -4.34 47.17
C LEU A 57 13.78 -4.79 45.71
N VAL A 58 13.46 -3.90 44.77
CA VAL A 58 13.44 -4.21 43.33
C VAL A 58 14.84 -4.61 42.86
N CYS A 59 15.89 -3.89 43.27
CA CYS A 59 17.27 -4.26 42.99
C CYS A 59 17.63 -5.64 43.58
N TYR A 60 17.31 -5.92 44.85
CA TYR A 60 17.59 -7.22 45.48
C TYR A 60 16.85 -8.39 44.81
N LEU A 61 15.57 -8.22 44.48
CA LEU A 61 14.77 -9.24 43.78
C LEU A 61 15.22 -9.46 42.34
N SER A 62 15.81 -8.45 41.70
CA SER A 62 16.47 -8.59 40.38
C SER A 62 17.87 -9.24 40.44
N TRP A 63 18.41 -9.49 41.64
CA TRP A 63 19.75 -10.07 41.83
C TRP A 63 19.73 -11.54 42.28
N THR A 64 18.56 -12.10 42.64
CA THR A 64 18.42 -13.49 43.10
C THR A 64 17.72 -14.43 42.11
N ILE A 65 17.26 -13.91 40.96
CA ILE A 65 16.87 -14.75 39.82
C ILE A 65 18.10 -14.93 38.93
N PRO A 66 18.76 -16.11 38.92
CA PRO A 66 19.67 -16.45 37.84
C PRO A 66 18.83 -16.63 36.57
N ALA A 67 18.68 -15.53 35.82
CA ALA A 67 18.18 -15.59 34.46
C ALA A 67 19.16 -16.46 33.65
N THR A 68 18.83 -17.73 33.48
CA THR A 68 19.53 -18.63 32.57
C THR A 68 19.26 -18.15 31.15
N PHE A 69 20.08 -17.18 30.73
CA PHE A 69 20.18 -16.75 29.34
C PHE A 69 20.70 -17.93 28.51
N ALA A 70 19.78 -18.82 28.15
CA ALA A 70 19.90 -19.75 27.04
C ALA A 70 19.89 -18.94 25.74
N SER A 71 20.93 -18.11 25.54
CA SER A 71 21.17 -17.37 24.32
C SER A 71 21.63 -18.36 23.25
N SER A 72 20.67 -19.10 22.68
CA SER A 72 20.86 -19.89 21.47
C SER A 72 21.01 -18.96 20.28
N ASN A 73 22.13 -18.23 20.25
CA ASN A 73 22.52 -17.31 19.19
C ASN A 73 22.80 -18.03 17.86
N GLU A 74 22.93 -19.36 17.93
CA GLU A 74 23.06 -20.26 16.79
C GLU A 74 21.71 -20.48 16.12
N TRP A 75 21.70 -20.38 14.79
CA TRP A 75 20.50 -20.61 13.98
C TRP A 75 20.13 -22.09 13.92
N SER A 76 18.83 -22.38 13.79
CA SER A 76 18.39 -23.70 13.35
C SER A 76 19.06 -24.08 12.02
N PRO A 77 19.20 -25.38 11.72
CA PRO A 77 19.42 -25.79 10.33
C PRO A 77 18.33 -25.21 9.42
N TRP A 78 18.66 -25.03 8.15
CA TRP A 78 17.68 -24.69 7.12
C TRP A 78 16.64 -25.79 6.99
N ASN A 79 15.36 -25.40 6.98
CA ASN A 79 14.26 -26.26 6.57
C ASN A 79 14.51 -26.79 5.14
N PRO A 80 14.02 -27.98 4.79
CA PRO A 80 14.07 -28.47 3.41
C PRO A 80 13.51 -27.45 2.43
N CYS A 81 14.14 -27.34 1.25
CA CYS A 81 13.71 -26.44 0.18
C CYS A 81 12.22 -26.63 -0.14
N SER A 82 11.46 -25.54 -0.27
CA SER A 82 10.01 -25.57 -0.51
C SER A 82 9.59 -26.23 -1.83
N VAL A 83 10.55 -26.55 -2.71
CA VAL A 83 10.39 -27.31 -3.94
C VAL A 83 11.45 -28.41 -4.04
N THR A 84 11.11 -29.52 -4.69
CA THR A 84 12.05 -30.62 -4.98
C THR A 84 12.80 -30.45 -6.31
N CYS A 85 12.34 -29.56 -7.19
CA CYS A 85 13.00 -29.16 -8.43
C CYS A 85 12.82 -27.66 -8.72
N GLY A 86 13.76 -27.07 -9.45
CA GLY A 86 13.76 -25.64 -9.76
C GLY A 86 14.13 -24.76 -8.56
N MET A 87 13.75 -23.48 -8.62
CA MET A 87 13.99 -22.51 -7.55
C MET A 87 12.86 -22.53 -6.52
N GLY A 88 13.21 -22.58 -5.24
CA GLY A 88 12.31 -22.43 -4.11
C GLY A 88 12.93 -21.57 -3.01
N GLN A 89 12.37 -21.68 -1.81
CA GLN A 89 12.83 -20.98 -0.61
C GLN A 89 13.06 -21.98 0.52
N GLN A 90 14.09 -21.75 1.32
CA GLN A 90 14.32 -22.43 2.60
C GLN A 90 14.29 -21.39 3.72
N GLU A 91 13.85 -21.79 4.90
CA GLU A 91 13.69 -20.93 6.07
C GLU A 91 14.48 -21.51 7.25
N ARG A 92 15.04 -20.64 8.09
CA ARG A 92 15.60 -21.02 9.40
C ARG A 92 15.21 -20.00 10.46
N SER A 93 15.34 -20.38 11.72
CA SER A 93 14.93 -19.56 12.85
C SER A 93 15.92 -19.63 14.00
N ARG A 94 16.03 -18.55 14.78
CA ARG A 94 16.74 -18.53 16.06
C ARG A 94 15.90 -17.83 17.13
N ASP A 95 16.09 -18.24 18.37
CA ASP A 95 15.38 -17.66 19.51
C ASP A 95 16.29 -16.62 20.19
N CYS A 96 15.99 -15.34 19.94
CA CYS A 96 16.78 -14.18 20.34
C CYS A 96 16.47 -13.69 21.78
N GLY A 97 15.82 -14.53 22.59
CA GLY A 97 15.48 -14.26 23.98
C GLY A 97 14.09 -14.80 24.36
N SER A 98 13.70 -14.63 25.63
CA SER A 98 12.49 -15.22 26.24
C SER A 98 11.14 -14.78 25.63
N ALA A 99 11.14 -13.85 24.67
CA ALA A 99 9.96 -13.45 23.89
C ALA A 99 10.31 -13.06 22.44
N CYS A 100 11.46 -13.53 21.92
CA CYS A 100 12.02 -13.08 20.64
C CYS A 100 12.36 -14.29 19.77
N ARG A 101 11.80 -14.35 18.56
CA ARG A 101 12.14 -15.33 17.53
C ARG A 101 12.40 -14.60 16.21
N GLU A 102 13.57 -14.83 15.64
CA GLU A 102 14.03 -14.25 14.39
C GLU A 102 14.00 -15.34 13.31
N MET A 103 13.64 -14.97 12.09
CA MET A 103 13.46 -15.90 10.96
C MET A 103 14.18 -15.34 9.74
N GLU A 104 14.89 -16.21 9.02
CA GLU A 104 15.68 -15.88 7.84
C GLU A 104 15.25 -16.80 6.70
N THR A 105 15.11 -16.24 5.49
CA THR A 105 14.69 -16.97 4.28
C THR A 105 15.77 -16.83 3.21
N GLN A 106 16.14 -17.93 2.55
CA GLN A 106 17.11 -17.94 1.46
C GLN A 106 16.58 -18.73 0.26
N ALA A 107 16.89 -18.27 -0.95
CA ALA A 107 16.60 -19.03 -2.16
C ALA A 107 17.41 -20.33 -2.20
N CYS A 108 16.73 -21.43 -2.55
CA CYS A 108 17.32 -22.76 -2.73
C CYS A 108 17.04 -23.27 -4.14
N TYR A 109 17.96 -24.07 -4.67
CA TYR A 109 17.91 -24.57 -6.05
C TYR A 109 17.95 -26.10 -6.03
N GLY A 110 16.81 -26.72 -6.33
CA GLY A 110 16.74 -28.15 -6.63
C GLY A 110 17.37 -28.45 -7.99
N LYS A 111 17.33 -29.73 -8.39
CA LYS A 111 17.64 -30.11 -9.79
C LYS A 111 16.71 -29.35 -10.74
N PRO A 112 17.11 -29.03 -11.98
CA PRO A 112 16.19 -28.48 -12.98
C PRO A 112 14.95 -29.35 -13.05
N CYS A 113 13.75 -28.75 -13.01
CA CYS A 113 12.54 -29.49 -13.28
C CYS A 113 12.63 -29.98 -14.73
N TYR A 114 12.59 -31.30 -14.93
CA TYR A 114 12.50 -31.86 -16.26
C TYR A 114 11.08 -31.60 -16.77
N ASP A 115 10.93 -30.78 -17.81
CA ASP A 115 9.63 -30.47 -18.39
C ASP A 115 9.06 -31.72 -19.08
N ASP A 116 8.17 -32.42 -18.37
CA ASP A 116 7.31 -33.48 -18.92
C ASP A 116 6.28 -32.89 -19.90
N GLY A 117 6.79 -32.49 -21.06
CA GLY A 117 6.03 -31.88 -22.13
C GLY A 117 5.12 -32.89 -22.82
N ILE A 118 3.89 -33.07 -22.31
CA ILE A 118 2.70 -33.28 -23.15
C ILE A 118 1.41 -32.79 -22.48
N ARG A 119 0.95 -31.63 -22.97
CA ARG A 119 -0.41 -31.31 -23.45
C ARG A 119 -1.58 -32.25 -23.07
N LYS A 120 -1.82 -32.53 -21.78
CA LYS A 120 -3.14 -32.96 -21.30
C LYS A 120 -3.96 -31.73 -20.89
N LYS A 121 -5.21 -31.64 -21.37
CA LYS A 121 -6.15 -30.56 -21.03
C LYS A 121 -6.59 -30.66 -19.56
N LYS A 122 -5.72 -30.27 -18.61
CA LYS A 122 -6.21 -29.76 -17.33
C LYS A 122 -6.92 -28.45 -17.64
N LYS A 123 -8.24 -28.55 -17.80
CA LYS A 123 -9.18 -27.43 -17.85
C LYS A 123 -8.98 -26.63 -16.57
N PHE A 124 -8.16 -25.59 -16.62
CA PHE A 124 -8.02 -24.64 -15.52
C PHE A 124 -9.41 -24.06 -15.27
N SER A 125 -10.00 -24.43 -14.14
CA SER A 125 -11.34 -23.98 -13.76
C SER A 125 -11.25 -22.59 -13.16
N TRP A 126 -10.77 -21.62 -13.93
CA TRP A 126 -11.19 -20.25 -13.70
C TRP A 126 -12.70 -20.20 -13.96
N GLU A 127 -13.46 -19.85 -12.93
CA GLU A 127 -14.92 -19.82 -13.01
C GLU A 127 -15.35 -18.45 -13.55
N TYR A 128 -15.28 -18.30 -14.87
CA TYR A 128 -15.48 -17.05 -15.62
C TYR A 128 -16.91 -16.46 -15.57
N GLN A 129 -17.76 -16.93 -14.65
CA GLN A 129 -19.17 -16.57 -14.61
C GLN A 129 -19.47 -15.29 -13.82
N ASN A 130 -18.50 -14.75 -13.05
CA ASN A 130 -18.75 -13.65 -12.11
C ASN A 130 -17.94 -12.35 -12.38
N ILE A 131 -17.26 -12.21 -13.53
CA ILE A 131 -16.57 -10.95 -13.91
C ILE A 131 -16.95 -10.50 -15.33
N ILE A 132 -18.24 -10.28 -15.56
CA ILE A 132 -18.71 -9.31 -16.55
C ILE A 132 -19.55 -8.26 -15.80
N PRO A 133 -19.24 -6.95 -15.86
CA PRO A 133 -20.05 -5.90 -15.21
C PRO A 133 -21.43 -5.67 -15.82
N ASP A 134 -21.82 -6.49 -16.79
CA ASP A 134 -23.02 -6.38 -17.62
C ASP A 134 -23.43 -7.80 -18.04
N SER A 135 -24.59 -8.27 -17.60
CA SER A 135 -25.04 -9.65 -17.83
C SER A 135 -25.50 -9.94 -19.27
N THR A 136 -25.39 -8.96 -20.19
CA THR A 136 -25.85 -9.09 -21.59
C THR A 136 -24.77 -9.55 -22.58
N LEU A 137 -23.48 -9.49 -22.22
CA LEU A 137 -22.37 -9.74 -23.15
C LEU A 137 -22.01 -11.23 -23.27
N ARG A 138 -21.97 -11.75 -24.49
CA ARG A 138 -21.57 -13.14 -24.80
C ARG A 138 -20.19 -13.18 -25.47
N PRO A 139 -19.49 -14.33 -25.50
CA PRO A 139 -18.17 -14.44 -26.13
C PRO A 139 -18.08 -13.99 -27.60
N LYS A 140 -19.20 -13.98 -28.33
CA LYS A 140 -19.27 -13.48 -29.72
C LYS A 140 -19.28 -11.94 -29.82
N ASP A 141 -19.68 -11.23 -28.77
CA ASP A 141 -19.73 -9.76 -28.75
C ASP A 141 -18.32 -9.13 -28.75
N PHE A 142 -17.30 -9.88 -28.29
CA PHE A 142 -15.88 -9.50 -28.32
C PHE A 142 -15.24 -9.55 -29.73
N ILE A 143 -16.03 -9.89 -30.76
CA ILE A 143 -15.59 -10.00 -32.16
C ILE A 143 -16.33 -8.99 -33.06
N ASN A 144 -17.38 -8.30 -32.58
CA ASN A 144 -18.04 -7.25 -33.36
C ASN A 144 -17.22 -5.94 -33.31
N PRO A 145 -16.76 -5.37 -34.44
CA PRO A 145 -16.05 -4.08 -34.47
C PRO A 145 -16.88 -2.88 -33.96
N GLU A 146 -18.22 -2.95 -33.98
CA GLU A 146 -19.08 -1.95 -33.34
C GLU A 146 -19.05 -2.02 -31.79
N LYS A 147 -18.54 -3.12 -31.23
CA LYS A 147 -18.43 -3.38 -29.79
C LYS A 147 -16.97 -3.51 -29.34
N ASP A 148 -16.07 -2.66 -29.84
CA ASP A 148 -14.69 -2.59 -29.34
C ASP A 148 -14.66 -2.16 -27.85
N VAL A 149 -14.64 -3.17 -26.97
CA VAL A 149 -14.69 -3.03 -25.51
C VAL A 149 -13.48 -2.26 -24.98
N CYS A 150 -12.30 -2.47 -25.58
CA CYS A 150 -11.10 -1.71 -25.27
C CYS A 150 -11.27 -0.23 -25.62
N LYS A 151 -11.77 0.11 -26.82
CA LYS A 151 -12.00 1.50 -27.26
C LYS A 151 -13.02 2.20 -26.36
N ARG A 152 -14.09 1.49 -25.98
CA ARG A 152 -15.08 1.99 -25.01
C ARG A 152 -14.42 2.24 -23.65
N TRP A 153 -13.67 1.28 -23.11
CA TRP A 153 -12.93 1.46 -21.85
C TRP A 153 -11.96 2.66 -21.91
N MET A 154 -11.15 2.76 -22.96
CA MET A 154 -10.26 3.91 -23.21
C MET A 154 -11.04 5.23 -23.16
N SER A 155 -12.14 5.34 -23.93
CA SER A 155 -12.95 6.57 -23.98
C SER A 155 -13.64 6.94 -22.67
N CYS A 156 -14.04 5.96 -21.86
CA CYS A 156 -14.72 6.21 -20.58
C CYS A 156 -13.76 6.51 -19.42
N ASN A 157 -12.48 6.12 -19.52
CA ASN A 157 -11.56 6.14 -18.37
C ASN A 157 -10.35 7.06 -18.54
N LYS A 158 -10.01 7.49 -19.77
CA LYS A 158 -8.79 8.30 -20.05
C LYS A 158 -8.56 9.44 -19.06
N ASP A 159 -9.49 10.38 -18.98
CA ASP A 159 -9.29 11.60 -18.21
C ASP A 159 -9.45 11.35 -16.70
N THR A 160 -10.29 10.39 -16.32
CA THR A 160 -10.46 9.91 -14.93
C THR A 160 -9.17 9.28 -14.39
N ILE A 161 -8.53 8.41 -15.17
CA ILE A 161 -7.26 7.75 -14.84
C ILE A 161 -6.13 8.77 -14.81
N ALA A 162 -6.02 9.65 -15.81
CA ALA A 162 -5.01 10.71 -15.81
C ALA A 162 -5.14 11.65 -14.60
N SER A 163 -6.38 12.04 -14.24
CA SER A 163 -6.69 12.86 -13.06
C SER A 163 -6.41 12.14 -11.74
N TYR A 164 -6.60 10.82 -11.68
CA TYR A 164 -6.24 10.01 -10.51
C TYR A 164 -4.73 9.86 -10.36
N LEU A 165 -4.02 9.43 -11.40
CA LEU A 165 -2.55 9.26 -11.38
C LEU A 165 -1.82 10.58 -11.11
N LYS A 166 -2.30 11.71 -11.66
CA LYS A 166 -1.77 13.05 -11.35
C LYS A 166 -1.93 13.43 -9.87
N ARG A 167 -3.02 13.00 -9.21
CA ARG A 167 -3.22 13.21 -7.77
C ARG A 167 -2.50 12.19 -6.90
N ALA A 168 -2.20 11.00 -7.45
CA ALA A 168 -1.42 9.97 -6.76
C ALA A 168 0.05 10.37 -6.56
N ALA A 169 0.58 11.32 -7.34
CA ALA A 169 1.95 11.85 -7.23
C ALA A 169 3.01 10.74 -7.19
N LEU A 170 2.89 9.78 -8.11
CA LEU A 170 3.78 8.63 -8.20
C LEU A 170 5.24 9.05 -8.51
N PRO A 171 6.24 8.36 -7.94
CA PRO A 171 7.65 8.66 -8.21
C PRO A 171 8.04 8.26 -9.63
N SER A 172 8.92 9.04 -10.27
CA SER A 172 9.42 8.70 -11.61
C SER A 172 10.37 7.49 -11.58
N CYS A 173 10.35 6.72 -12.66
CA CYS A 173 11.16 5.52 -12.83
C CYS A 173 12.66 5.85 -12.95
N PRO A 174 13.53 5.20 -12.16
CA PRO A 174 14.98 5.24 -12.37
C PRO A 174 15.37 4.75 -13.76
N CYS A 175 16.32 5.42 -14.42
CA CYS A 175 16.78 5.03 -15.76
C CYS A 175 17.55 3.70 -15.80
N LEU A 176 18.12 3.30 -14.66
CA LEU A 176 18.84 2.04 -14.46
C LEU A 176 18.23 1.30 -13.27
N TYR A 177 18.22 -0.04 -13.32
CA TYR A 177 17.69 -0.88 -12.25
C TYR A 177 18.46 -0.63 -10.93
N PRO A 178 17.78 -0.24 -9.84
CA PRO A 178 18.42 -0.08 -8.54
C PRO A 178 18.76 -1.46 -7.95
N LEU A 179 20.04 -1.81 -7.91
CA LEU A 179 20.52 -3.04 -7.27
C LEU A 179 20.30 -3.01 -5.74
N HIS A 180 20.13 -4.18 -5.13
CA HIS A 180 20.09 -4.39 -3.68
C HIS A 180 18.89 -3.74 -2.94
N LEU A 181 17.72 -3.59 -3.60
CA LEU A 181 16.50 -3.07 -2.96
C LEU A 181 16.09 -3.81 -1.67
N ASN A 182 16.40 -5.11 -1.57
CA ASN A 182 16.12 -5.92 -0.38
C ASN A 182 16.90 -5.48 0.87
N TYR A 183 18.03 -4.78 0.70
CA TYR A 183 18.85 -4.22 1.78
C TYR A 183 18.63 -2.71 1.96
N ASN A 184 18.51 -1.97 0.86
CA ASN A 184 18.17 -0.55 0.87
C ASN A 184 17.07 -0.24 -0.17
N PRO A 185 15.79 -0.23 0.22
CA PRO A 185 14.69 0.02 -0.72
C PRO A 185 14.58 1.50 -1.14
N LYS A 186 15.35 2.42 -0.54
CA LYS A 186 15.22 3.86 -0.77
C LYS A 186 15.97 4.33 -2.01
N VAL A 187 15.24 4.57 -3.09
CA VAL A 187 15.76 5.19 -4.31
C VAL A 187 15.41 6.67 -4.33
N TRP A 188 16.35 7.52 -4.75
CA TRP A 188 16.12 8.96 -4.93
C TRP A 188 15.39 9.23 -6.24
N ASP A 189 14.34 10.05 -6.21
CA ASP A 189 13.70 10.62 -7.40
C ASP A 189 14.10 12.11 -7.56
N PRO A 190 14.86 12.47 -8.62
CA PRO A 190 15.24 13.86 -8.90
C PRO A 190 14.06 14.80 -9.19
N GLN A 191 12.93 14.30 -9.69
CA GLN A 191 11.79 15.14 -10.08
C GLN A 191 11.04 15.66 -8.87
N THR A 192 10.67 14.76 -7.97
CA THR A 192 9.99 15.09 -6.70
C THR A 192 10.96 15.53 -5.60
N LYS A 193 12.27 15.28 -5.75
CA LYS A 193 13.33 15.59 -4.78
C LYS A 193 13.15 14.88 -3.44
N GLN A 194 12.74 13.61 -3.50
CA GLN A 194 12.47 12.78 -2.33
C GLN A 194 12.94 11.32 -2.55
N HIS A 195 13.24 10.61 -1.47
CA HIS A 195 13.45 9.16 -1.51
C HIS A 195 12.12 8.40 -1.42
N PHE A 196 11.93 7.43 -2.31
CA PHE A 196 10.80 6.49 -2.31
C PHE A 196 11.29 5.08 -2.04
N ASN A 197 10.46 4.30 -1.34
CA ASN A 197 10.74 2.88 -1.12
C ASN A 197 10.27 2.08 -2.34
N TRP A 198 11.07 1.14 -2.81
CA TRP A 198 10.74 0.22 -3.89
C TRP A 198 10.89 -1.24 -3.44
N LEU A 199 10.23 -2.15 -4.16
CA LEU A 199 10.39 -3.61 -4.02
C LEU A 199 10.73 -4.23 -5.37
N GLU A 200 11.46 -5.35 -5.36
CA GLU A 200 11.69 -6.19 -6.54
C GLU A 200 10.43 -7.04 -6.80
N VAL A 201 9.97 -7.07 -8.05
CA VAL A 201 8.77 -7.82 -8.46
C VAL A 201 9.18 -9.11 -9.14
N ASP A 202 8.67 -10.25 -8.65
CA ASP A 202 8.80 -11.52 -9.35
C ASP A 202 7.82 -11.58 -10.54
N LEU A 203 8.38 -11.59 -11.76
CA LEU A 203 7.64 -11.68 -13.00
C LEU A 203 6.81 -12.98 -13.11
N LYS A 204 7.12 -14.03 -12.35
CA LYS A 204 6.41 -15.32 -12.37
C LYS A 204 5.14 -15.28 -11.54
N SER A 205 5.21 -14.91 -10.26
CA SER A 205 4.06 -14.88 -9.36
C SER A 205 3.07 -13.74 -9.67
N GLU A 206 3.53 -12.56 -10.08
CA GLU A 206 2.67 -11.48 -10.59
C GLU A 206 2.26 -11.67 -12.06
N GLY A 207 2.63 -12.78 -12.70
CA GLY A 207 2.21 -13.14 -14.07
C GLY A 207 2.74 -12.22 -15.18
N LEU A 208 3.67 -11.31 -14.87
CA LEU A 208 4.16 -10.28 -15.79
C LEU A 208 4.85 -10.85 -17.04
N TYR A 209 5.27 -12.12 -17.06
CA TYR A 209 5.71 -12.76 -18.32
C TYR A 209 4.65 -12.75 -19.43
N ALA A 210 3.34 -12.69 -19.10
CA ALA A 210 2.28 -12.52 -20.08
C ALA A 210 2.05 -11.04 -20.44
N TYR A 211 2.02 -10.16 -19.43
CA TYR A 211 1.62 -8.76 -19.58
C TYR A 211 2.75 -7.81 -20.01
N LYS A 212 4.01 -8.20 -19.73
CA LYS A 212 5.26 -7.45 -19.97
C LYS A 212 6.34 -8.36 -20.58
N PRO A 213 6.07 -9.10 -21.68
CA PRO A 213 6.85 -10.26 -22.11
C PRO A 213 8.32 -9.99 -22.51
N SER A 214 8.71 -8.73 -22.76
CA SER A 214 10.12 -8.36 -23.03
C SER A 214 10.86 -7.78 -21.82
N ALA A 215 10.22 -7.65 -20.65
CA ALA A 215 10.90 -7.29 -19.41
C ALA A 215 11.74 -8.46 -18.88
N LYS A 216 12.79 -8.15 -18.11
CA LYS A 216 13.63 -9.12 -17.37
C LYS A 216 13.61 -8.87 -15.87
N PHE A 217 13.53 -7.60 -15.47
CA PHE A 217 13.38 -7.19 -14.09
C PHE A 217 12.26 -6.15 -13.99
N CYS A 218 11.50 -6.15 -12.91
CA CYS A 218 10.53 -5.10 -12.61
C CYS A 218 10.63 -4.71 -11.13
N ILE A 219 10.32 -3.46 -10.83
CA ILE A 219 10.23 -2.93 -9.46
C ILE A 219 8.92 -2.17 -9.28
N ARG A 220 8.38 -2.18 -8.06
CA ARG A 220 7.13 -1.50 -7.71
C ARG A 220 7.32 -0.57 -6.52
N SER A 221 6.75 0.64 -6.58
CA SER A 221 6.87 1.62 -5.49
C SER A 221 6.02 1.21 -4.29
N LYS A 222 6.63 1.08 -3.11
CA LYS A 222 5.94 0.68 -1.89
C LYS A 222 5.09 1.80 -1.30
N LEU A 223 3.85 1.46 -0.96
CA LEU A 223 2.97 2.32 -0.16
C LEU A 223 3.36 2.25 1.32
N TYR A 224 3.26 3.39 2.01
CA TYR A 224 3.56 3.51 3.43
C TYR A 224 2.35 4.05 4.21
N LYS A 225 2.35 3.87 5.53
CA LYS A 225 1.27 4.38 6.39
C LYS A 225 1.18 5.91 6.26
N GLY A 226 0.07 6.42 5.74
CA GLY A 226 -0.18 7.84 5.53
C GLY A 226 -0.21 8.32 4.07
N VAL A 227 0.11 7.46 3.09
CA VAL A 227 -0.12 7.81 1.67
C VAL A 227 -1.62 7.86 1.38
N GLN A 228 -2.09 8.89 0.67
CA GLN A 228 -3.50 9.09 0.32
C GLN A 228 -3.87 8.55 -1.07
N THR A 229 -3.06 7.63 -1.62
CA THR A 229 -3.33 6.92 -2.87
C THR A 229 -3.18 5.42 -2.66
N LEU A 230 -3.92 4.65 -3.45
CA LEU A 230 -3.76 3.19 -3.56
C LEU A 230 -2.85 2.80 -4.73
N ALA A 231 -2.56 3.75 -5.63
CA ALA A 231 -1.74 3.53 -6.82
C ALA A 231 -0.25 3.33 -6.49
N SER A 232 0.45 2.58 -7.34
CA SER A 232 1.90 2.40 -7.27
C SER A 232 2.54 2.48 -8.65
N GLN A 233 3.72 3.08 -8.75
CA GLN A 233 4.51 3.02 -9.98
C GLN A 233 5.09 1.62 -10.16
N MET A 234 5.04 1.11 -11.40
CA MET A 234 5.77 -0.08 -11.84
C MET A 234 6.81 0.37 -12.88
N CYS A 235 8.06 -0.03 -12.71
CA CYS A 235 9.14 0.21 -13.66
C CYS A 235 9.71 -1.15 -14.07
N CYS A 236 9.90 -1.39 -15.38
CA CYS A 236 10.44 -2.63 -15.89
C CYS A 236 11.65 -2.38 -16.79
N TYR A 237 12.59 -3.31 -16.77
CA TYR A 237 13.95 -3.18 -17.29
C TYR A 237 14.31 -4.37 -18.17
N ASP A 238 15.22 -4.15 -19.11
CA ASP A 238 15.76 -5.18 -20.00
C ASP A 238 16.91 -5.99 -19.35
N ASN A 239 17.55 -6.84 -20.14
CA ASN A 239 18.72 -7.63 -19.72
C ASN A 239 20.00 -6.80 -19.49
N GLU A 240 20.00 -5.51 -19.82
CA GLU A 240 21.11 -4.57 -19.59
C GLU A 240 20.80 -3.62 -18.42
N PHE A 241 19.76 -3.91 -17.64
CA PHE A 241 19.26 -3.11 -16.52
C PHE A 241 18.78 -1.71 -16.92
N LYS A 242 18.50 -1.44 -18.20
CA LYS A 242 17.99 -0.14 -18.67
C LYS A 242 16.47 -0.11 -18.61
N LEU A 243 15.91 1.03 -18.22
CA LEU A 243 14.46 1.24 -18.16
C LEU A 243 13.84 1.01 -19.55
N ILE A 244 12.80 0.18 -19.64
CA ILE A 244 12.01 -0.01 -20.87
C ILE A 244 10.98 1.11 -20.93
N THR A 245 11.32 2.20 -21.62
CA THR A 245 10.52 3.44 -21.67
C THR A 245 9.27 3.33 -22.54
N ARG A 246 9.19 2.31 -23.42
CA ARG A 246 8.07 2.10 -24.35
C ARG A 246 7.97 0.65 -24.83
N GLY A 247 6.87 0.29 -25.49
CA GLY A 247 6.66 -1.06 -26.04
C GLY A 247 5.99 -2.05 -25.07
N LYS A 248 5.93 -3.32 -25.48
CA LYS A 248 5.19 -4.39 -24.79
C LYS A 248 5.76 -4.81 -23.44
N GLY A 249 7.06 -4.58 -23.17
CA GLY A 249 7.68 -4.84 -21.87
C GLY A 249 7.70 -3.64 -20.90
N ALA A 250 7.24 -2.47 -21.31
CA ALA A 250 7.37 -1.25 -20.51
C ALA A 250 6.51 -1.30 -19.24
N GLY A 251 7.10 -0.97 -18.08
CA GLY A 251 6.38 -0.87 -16.81
C GLY A 251 5.30 0.21 -16.88
N THR A 252 4.14 -0.01 -16.27
CA THR A 252 2.99 0.91 -16.31
C THR A 252 2.36 1.03 -14.93
N PRO A 253 1.98 2.22 -14.47
CA PRO A 253 1.48 2.43 -13.11
C PRO A 253 0.26 1.57 -12.82
N ASN A 254 0.21 1.04 -11.61
CA ASN A 254 -0.96 0.32 -11.08
C ASN A 254 -1.90 1.33 -10.43
N LEU A 255 -3.18 1.30 -10.80
CA LEU A 255 -4.25 2.09 -10.19
C LEU A 255 -4.47 1.67 -8.73
N ILE A 256 -4.23 0.39 -8.42
CA ILE A 256 -4.07 -0.10 -7.06
C ILE A 256 -2.89 -1.08 -6.97
N SER A 257 -2.02 -0.89 -5.97
CA SER A 257 -0.92 -1.81 -5.68
C SER A 257 -1.47 -3.21 -5.32
N PRO A 258 -0.89 -4.29 -5.87
CA PRO A 258 -1.15 -5.66 -5.42
C PRO A 258 -1.01 -5.87 -3.90
N GLU A 259 -0.19 -5.06 -3.21
CA GLU A 259 -0.06 -5.09 -1.73
C GLU A 259 -1.33 -4.60 -0.99
N MET A 260 -2.27 -3.94 -1.67
CA MET A 260 -3.48 -3.37 -1.08
C MET A 260 -4.76 -4.15 -1.41
N SER A 261 -4.88 -4.65 -2.65
CA SER A 261 -5.88 -5.67 -3.03
C SER A 261 -5.47 -6.31 -4.36
N PRO A 262 -5.04 -7.60 -4.36
CA PRO A 262 -4.79 -8.35 -5.58
C PRO A 262 -6.02 -8.44 -6.51
N GLU A 263 -7.22 -8.49 -5.92
CA GLU A 263 -8.50 -8.64 -6.62
C GLU A 263 -8.86 -7.36 -7.39
N LEU A 264 -8.72 -6.20 -6.75
CA LEU A 264 -8.99 -4.92 -7.39
C LEU A 264 -7.86 -4.53 -8.35
N HIS A 265 -6.60 -4.91 -8.07
CA HIS A 265 -5.49 -4.82 -9.03
C HIS A 265 -5.79 -5.62 -10.30
N HIS A 266 -6.18 -6.89 -10.17
CA HIS A 266 -6.59 -7.69 -11.33
C HIS A 266 -7.77 -7.04 -12.08
N LYS A 267 -8.73 -6.44 -11.36
CA LYS A 267 -9.92 -5.83 -11.96
C LYS A 267 -9.65 -4.47 -12.65
N LEU A 268 -8.69 -3.68 -12.17
CA LEU A 268 -8.42 -2.32 -12.65
C LEU A 268 -7.18 -2.19 -13.54
N ASP A 269 -6.16 -3.01 -13.34
CA ASP A 269 -4.88 -2.90 -14.05
C ASP A 269 -4.68 -4.00 -15.10
N ILE A 270 -5.06 -5.24 -14.75
CA ILE A 270 -4.87 -6.42 -15.61
C ILE A 270 -6.03 -6.63 -16.59
N ASN A 271 -7.28 -6.55 -16.12
CA ASN A 271 -8.47 -6.71 -16.97
C ASN A 271 -8.50 -5.75 -18.18
N PRO A 272 -8.08 -4.46 -18.08
CA PRO A 272 -8.00 -3.60 -19.25
C PRO A 272 -7.02 -4.07 -20.34
N TRP A 273 -5.88 -4.67 -19.95
CA TRP A 273 -4.94 -5.27 -20.89
C TRP A 273 -5.60 -6.47 -21.61
N ILE A 274 -6.36 -7.28 -20.87
CA ILE A 274 -7.08 -8.45 -21.40
C ILE A 274 -8.19 -8.05 -22.39
N ILE A 275 -9.02 -7.04 -22.09
CA ILE A 275 -10.05 -6.57 -23.05
C ILE A 275 -9.45 -5.87 -24.27
N CYS A 276 -8.24 -5.34 -24.16
CA CYS A 276 -7.43 -4.86 -25.28
C CYS A 276 -6.65 -6.00 -25.98
N LYS A 277 -6.93 -7.27 -25.67
CA LYS A 277 -6.30 -8.48 -26.28
C LYS A 277 -4.77 -8.54 -26.17
N GLY A 278 -4.15 -7.77 -25.27
CA GLY A 278 -2.70 -7.61 -25.20
C GLY A 278 -2.11 -6.56 -26.16
N ASP A 279 -2.95 -5.75 -26.82
CA ASP A 279 -2.50 -4.55 -27.54
C ASP A 279 -1.99 -3.49 -26.54
N TRP A 280 -0.70 -3.62 -26.24
CA TRP A 280 0.10 -2.70 -25.45
C TRP A 280 0.05 -1.27 -26.01
N SER A 281 -0.08 -1.09 -27.33
CA SER A 281 -0.05 0.21 -27.99
C SER A 281 -1.32 1.03 -27.70
N ARG A 282 -2.43 0.35 -27.44
CA ARG A 282 -3.70 0.92 -26.97
C ARG A 282 -3.75 1.06 -25.45
N TYR A 283 -3.37 0.02 -24.71
CA TYR A 283 -3.33 0.03 -23.25
C TYR A 283 -2.44 1.16 -22.70
N ASN A 284 -1.24 1.34 -23.27
CA ASN A 284 -0.29 2.38 -22.86
C ASN A 284 -0.75 3.82 -23.18
N GLN A 285 -1.86 4.03 -23.91
CA GLN A 285 -2.44 5.38 -24.10
C GLN A 285 -3.27 5.84 -22.89
N ILE A 286 -3.61 4.92 -21.99
CA ILE A 286 -4.41 5.17 -20.77
C ILE A 286 -3.55 4.99 -19.52
N LEU A 287 -2.70 3.95 -19.50
CA LEU A 287 -1.71 3.70 -18.46
C LEU A 287 -0.30 3.80 -19.09
N PRO A 288 0.21 5.02 -19.35
CA PRO A 288 1.50 5.20 -19.99
C PRO A 288 2.66 4.72 -19.10
N PRO A 289 3.74 4.18 -19.69
CA PRO A 289 5.00 4.02 -18.99
C PRO A 289 5.54 5.36 -18.49
N ASP A 290 6.17 5.37 -17.32
CA ASP A 290 6.89 6.55 -16.87
C ASP A 290 8.28 6.63 -17.52
N ASN A 291 8.62 7.82 -17.99
CA ASN A 291 9.98 8.21 -18.35
C ASN A 291 10.29 9.61 -17.79
N GLY A 292 9.80 9.92 -16.57
CA GLY A 292 9.87 11.25 -15.99
C GLY A 292 11.30 11.73 -15.72
N GLN A 293 12.27 10.82 -15.66
CA GLN A 293 13.69 11.16 -15.53
C GLN A 293 14.39 11.43 -16.90
N ASN A 294 13.65 11.51 -18.01
CA ASN A 294 14.18 11.70 -19.38
C ASN A 294 15.25 10.68 -19.77
N CYS A 295 15.03 9.41 -19.44
CA CYS A 295 15.92 8.31 -19.77
C CYS A 295 15.98 8.06 -21.28
N SER A 296 17.13 7.56 -21.75
CA SER A 296 17.36 7.15 -23.13
C SER A 296 16.26 6.22 -23.65
N THR A 297 15.78 6.49 -24.86
CA THR A 297 14.69 5.74 -25.49
C THR A 297 15.02 4.25 -25.65
N ASN A 298 14.15 3.38 -25.12
CA ASN A 298 14.35 1.93 -25.10
C ASN A 298 13.00 1.19 -25.20
N PRO A 299 12.84 0.22 -26.13
CA PRO A 299 13.77 -0.16 -27.20
C PRO A 299 13.73 0.83 -28.37
N ASP A 300 14.55 0.57 -29.41
CA ASP A 300 14.64 1.39 -30.63
C ASP A 300 13.37 1.35 -31.51
N ASP A 301 13.33 2.20 -32.53
CA ASP A 301 12.13 2.37 -33.38
C ASP A 301 11.82 1.16 -34.25
N ASN A 302 12.82 0.36 -34.66
CA ASN A 302 12.60 -0.85 -35.46
C ASN A 302 11.95 -1.93 -34.60
N VAL A 303 12.45 -2.12 -33.37
CA VAL A 303 11.85 -3.03 -32.39
C VAL A 303 10.44 -2.60 -32.02
N ILE A 304 10.17 -1.29 -31.87
CA ILE A 304 8.80 -0.78 -31.63
C ILE A 304 7.89 -0.97 -32.84
N LEU A 305 8.38 -0.77 -34.06
CA LEU A 305 7.61 -1.02 -35.28
C LEU A 305 7.22 -2.50 -35.40
N GLN A 306 8.18 -3.41 -35.18
CA GLN A 306 7.91 -4.85 -35.15
C GLN A 306 6.90 -5.20 -34.05
N GLN A 307 7.04 -4.66 -32.84
CA GLN A 307 6.09 -4.88 -31.74
C GLN A 307 4.67 -4.39 -32.03
N ARG A 308 4.48 -3.43 -32.95
CA ARG A 308 3.16 -3.01 -33.43
C ARG A 308 2.61 -3.97 -34.49
N ILE A 309 3.43 -4.35 -35.46
CA ILE A 309 3.07 -5.33 -36.50
C ILE A 309 2.68 -6.67 -35.83
N ASP A 310 3.42 -7.11 -34.82
CA ASP A 310 3.09 -8.30 -34.00
C ASP A 310 1.68 -8.21 -33.40
N SER A 311 1.25 -7.03 -32.91
CA SER A 311 -0.02 -6.83 -32.22
C SER A 311 -1.22 -6.58 -33.15
N GLU A 312 -0.98 -6.11 -34.37
CA GLU A 312 -2.04 -5.90 -35.37
C GLU A 312 -2.51 -7.20 -36.04
N ASN A 313 -1.80 -8.31 -35.83
CA ASN A 313 -2.07 -9.64 -36.41
C ASN A 313 -2.75 -10.64 -35.43
N TYR A 314 -3.48 -10.17 -34.40
CA TYR A 314 -4.01 -10.98 -33.28
C TYR A 314 -5.48 -10.72 -32.90
#